data_AF-A0A183IAI8-F1
#
_entry.id   AF-A0A183IAI8-F1
#
_cell.length_a   1.000
_cell.length_b   1.000
_cell.length_c   1.000
_cell.angle_alpha   90.00
_cell.angle_beta   90.00
_cell.angle_gamma   90.00
#
_symmetry.space_group_name_H-M   'P 1'
#
loop_
_entity.id
_entity.type
_entity.pdbx_description
1 polymer ?
#
loop_
_entity_poly.entity_id
_entity_poly.type
_entity_poly.pdbx_seq_one_letter_code
_entity_poly.pdbx_strand_id
1 'polypeptide(L)' 'MHTALKLNKAIREKSGDSQLIVVNLPRPPKMRTGLPNYLEYLDVLTEGLERVLLVRGSGKEVITIYS' A
#
# COMPACT_ATOMS: atom_id res chain seq x y z
N MET A 1 12.16 -5.44 3.08
CA MET A 1 11.12 -6.49 3.18
C MET A 1 10.50 -6.61 4.57
N HIS A 2 11.27 -6.62 5.67
CA HIS A 2 10.75 -6.79 7.04
C HIS A 2 9.61 -5.82 7.44
N THR A 3 9.61 -4.60 6.89
CA THR A 3 8.53 -3.62 7.15
C THR A 3 7.21 -3.97 6.47
N ALA A 4 7.22 -4.56 5.26
CA ALA A 4 6.01 -4.97 4.55
C ALA A 4 5.25 -6.05 5.33
N LEU A 5 5.97 -7.07 5.82
CA LEU A 5 5.40 -8.15 6.62
C LEU A 5 4.71 -7.64 7.89
N LYS A 6 5.36 -6.71 8.61
CA LYS A 6 4.77 -6.12 9.82
C LYS A 6 3.49 -5.34 9.51
N LEU A 7 3.49 -4.58 8.42
CA LEU A 7 2.33 -3.78 8.02
C LEU A 7 1.19 -4.68 7.52
N ASN A 8 1.47 -5.68 6.68
CA ASN A 8 0.49 -6.66 6.23
C ASN A 8 -0.15 -7.38 7.42
N LYS A 9 0.65 -7.85 8.38
CA LYS A 9 0.14 -8.50 9.61
C LYS A 9 -0.85 -7.59 10.35
N ALA A 10 -0.49 -6.32 10.56
CA ALA A 10 -1.37 -5.36 11.24
C ALA A 10 -2.67 -5.08 10.45
N ILE A 11 -2.60 -5.03 9.11
CA ILE A 11 -3.78 -4.86 8.25
C ILE A 11 -4.69 -6.08 8.35
N ARG A 12 -4.14 -7.29 8.29
CA ARG A 12 -4.92 -8.54 8.39
C ARG A 12 -5.61 -8.67 9.74
N GLU A 13 -4.90 -8.35 10.83
CA GLU A 13 -5.45 -8.42 12.20
C GLU A 13 -6.61 -7.45 12.43
N LYS A 14 -6.62 -6.29 11.77
CA LYS A 14 -7.61 -5.22 12.03
C LYS A 14 -8.65 -5.04 10.95
N SER A 15 -8.34 -5.45 9.72
CA SER A 15 -9.10 -5.11 8.53
C SER A 15 -9.31 -6.30 7.59
N GLY A 16 -8.98 -7.54 8.01
CA GLY A 16 -9.10 -8.74 7.18
C GLY A 16 -10.49 -8.98 6.59
N ASP A 17 -11.55 -8.68 7.35
CA ASP A 17 -12.95 -8.87 6.93
C ASP A 17 -13.54 -7.63 6.21
N SER A 18 -12.71 -6.65 5.89
CA SER A 18 -13.19 -5.41 5.24
C SER A 18 -13.62 -5.66 3.80
N GLN A 19 -14.68 -4.97 3.38
CA GLN A 19 -15.11 -5.03 1.98
C GLN A 19 -14.08 -4.42 1.02
N LEU A 20 -13.31 -3.42 1.47
CA LEU A 20 -12.24 -2.79 0.70
C LEU A 20 -11.19 -2.24 1.66
N ILE A 21 -9.91 -2.43 1.33
CA ILE A 21 -8.79 -1.85 2.07
C ILE A 21 -8.10 -0.81 1.17
N VAL A 22 -8.11 0.45 1.60
CA VAL A 22 -7.42 1.53 0.89
C VAL A 22 -6.09 1.80 1.58
N VAL A 23 -4.97 1.63 0.86
CA VAL A 23 -3.61 1.79 1.41
C VAL A 23 -2.80 2.70 0.51
N ASN A 24 -1.86 3.45 1.10
CA ASN A 24 -0.96 4.29 0.32
C ASN A 24 -0.05 3.45 -0.57
N LEU A 25 0.02 3.78 -1.87
CA LEU A 25 1.02 3.25 -2.78
C LEU A 25 2.37 3.91 -2.47
N PRO A 26 3.40 3.15 -2.08
CA PRO A 26 4.74 3.69 -1.85
C PRO A 26 5.34 4.34 -3.12
N ARG A 27 6.39 5.13 -2.94
CA ARG A 27 7.08 5.74 -4.08
C ARG A 27 7.91 4.68 -4.81
N PRO A 28 7.78 4.51 -6.14
CA PRO A 28 8.65 3.62 -6.88
C PRO A 28 10.09 4.16 -6.84
N PRO A 29 11.06 3.26 -6.95
CA PRO A 29 12.47 3.62 -6.95
C PRO A 29 12.79 4.52 -8.15
N LYS A 30 13.76 5.43 -7.99
CA LYS A 30 14.23 6.29 -9.09
C LYS A 30 14.94 5.48 -10.18
N MET A 31 15.63 4.41 -9.79
CA MET A 31 16.39 3.56 -10.68
C MET A 31 15.62 2.29 -11.00
N ARG A 32 15.69 1.85 -12.26
CA ARG A 32 15.03 0.62 -12.73
C ARG A 32 15.53 -0.64 -12.00
N THR A 33 16.78 -0.64 -11.54
CA THR A 33 17.38 -1.73 -10.77
C THR A 33 16.63 -2.03 -9.46
N GLY A 34 15.90 -1.06 -8.90
CA GLY A 34 15.09 -1.26 -7.70
C GLY A 34 13.67 -1.77 -7.97
N LEU A 35 13.22 -1.82 -9.23
CA LEU A 35 11.85 -2.21 -9.57
C LEU A 35 11.49 -3.62 -9.08
N PRO A 36 12.35 -4.65 -9.20
CA PRO A 36 12.02 -5.98 -8.68
C PRO A 36 11.73 -5.96 -7.18
N ASN A 37 12.60 -5.35 -6.38
CA ASN A 37 12.43 -5.25 -4.92
C ASN A 37 11.19 -4.42 -4.54
N TYR A 38 10.82 -3.44 -5.37
CA TYR A 38 9.63 -2.62 -5.16
C TYR A 38 8.35 -3.43 -5.42
N LEU A 39 8.30 -4.19 -6.51
CA LEU A 39 7.16 -5.07 -6.80
C LEU A 39 7.02 -6.15 -5.73
N GLU A 40 8.10 -6.79 -5.34
CA GLU A 40 8.11 -7.79 -4.25
C GLU A 40 7.63 -7.19 -2.92
N TYR A 41 7.99 -5.94 -2.62
CA TYR A 41 7.46 -5.25 -1.45
C TYR A 41 5.93 -5.07 -1.52
N LEU A 42 5.39 -4.73 -2.69
CA LEU A 42 3.95 -4.58 -2.88
C LEU A 42 3.23 -5.92 -2.74
N ASP A 43 3.79 -6.98 -3.33
CA ASP A 43 3.23 -8.34 -3.25
C ASP A 43 3.11 -8.78 -1.79
N VAL A 44 4.19 -8.66 -1.02
CA VAL A 44 4.21 -9.01 0.42
C VAL A 44 3.28 -8.11 1.23
N LEU A 45 3.14 -6.83 0.87
CA LEU A 45 2.25 -5.91 1.56
C LEU A 45 0.77 -6.29 1.37
N THR A 46 0.40 -6.77 0.18
CA THR A 46 -0.99 -7.09 -0.18
C THR A 46 -1.35 -8.57 -0.08
N GLU A 47 -0.39 -9.42 0.30
CA GLU A 47 -0.58 -10.86 0.40
C GLU A 47 -1.74 -11.22 1.34
N GLY A 48 -2.65 -12.08 0.85
CA GLY A 48 -3.78 -12.58 1.62
C GLY A 48 -4.89 -11.54 1.87
N LEU A 49 -4.91 -10.43 1.14
CA LEU A 49 -6.00 -9.44 1.15
C LEU A 49 -6.81 -9.56 -0.14
N GLU A 50 -8.14 -9.66 -0.05
CA GLU A 50 -8.99 -9.86 -1.24
C GLU A 50 -9.09 -8.62 -2.14
N ARG A 51 -9.41 -7.45 -1.55
CA ARG A 51 -9.71 -6.22 -2.28
C ARG A 51 -8.92 -5.07 -1.69
N VAL A 52 -7.83 -4.72 -2.38
CA VAL A 52 -6.94 -3.61 -1.99
C VAL A 52 -6.88 -2.58 -3.09
N LEU A 53 -7.09 -1.30 -2.74
CA LEU A 53 -6.85 -0.16 -3.61
C LEU A 53 -5.62 0.59 -3.11
N LEU A 54 -4.56 0.59 -3.92
CA LEU A 54 -3.35 1.35 -3.65
C LEU A 54 -3.50 2.77 -4.21
N VAL A 55 -3.48 3.77 -3.33
CA VAL A 55 -3.73 5.18 -3.68
C VAL A 55 -2.47 6.00 -3.47
N ARG A 56 -2.20 6.93 -4.39
CA ARG A 56 -1.14 7.90 -4.20
C ARG A 56 -1.50 9.23 -4.84
N GLY A 57 -1.37 10.28 -4.04
CA GLY A 57 -1.48 11.65 -4.51
C GLY A 57 -0.27 12.09 -5.34
N SER A 58 -0.51 13.08 -6.19
CA SER A 58 0.48 13.87 -6.91
C SER A 58 1.31 14.79 -6.00
N GLY A 59 0.87 15.00 -4.75
CA GLY A 59 1.48 15.92 -3.78
C GLY A 59 1.02 17.36 -3.94
N LYS A 60 -0.01 17.59 -4.76
CA LYS A 60 -0.62 18.91 -5.00
C LYS A 60 -2.07 18.98 -4.52
N GLU A 61 -2.59 17.87 -4.01
CA GLU A 61 -3.94 17.79 -3.49
C GLU A 61 -4.08 18.67 -2.24
N VAL A 62 -5.13 19.50 -2.20
CA VAL A 62 -5.50 20.31 -1.04
C VAL A 62 -6.97 20.03 -0.75
N ILE A 63 -7.28 19.65 0.49
CA ILE A 63 -8.65 19.45 0.96
C ILE A 63 -9.04 20.69 1.75
N THR A 64 -9.89 21.54 1.16
CA THR A 64 -10.33 22.80 1.79
C THR A 64 -11.68 22.69 2.46
N ILE A 65 -12.51 21.72 2.05
CA ILE A 65 -13.85 21.47 2.59
C ILE A 65 -14.07 19.96 2.60
N TYR A 66 -14.63 19.44 3.68
CA TYR A 66 -15.21 18.10 3.74
C TYR A 66 -16.71 18.23 3.49
N SER A 67 -17.22 17.52 2.48
CA SER A 67 -18.65 17.41 2.23
C SER A 67 -19.27 16.28 3.03
#